data_AF-A0A8X7TNT8-F1
#
_entry.id   AF-A0A8X7TNT8-F1
#
_cell.length_a   1.000
_cell.length_b   1.000
_cell.length_c   1.000
_cell.angle_alpha   90.00
_cell.angle_beta   90.00
_cell.angle_gamma   90.00
#
_symmetry.space_group_name_H-M   'P 1'
#
loop_
_entity.id
_entity.type
_entity.pdbx_description
1 polymer ?
#
loop_
_entity_poly.entity_id
_entity_poly.type
_entity_poly.pdbx_seq_one_letter_code
_entity_poly.pdbx_strand_id
1 'polypeptide(L)'
;MDPCSFVRIILGNLTVRFPATSPSSSSSEPSVSGINPSTPNCYCKIRFKNFPRQIASVPVMFRTESESETRSSGNISTVAACFSLSKAQIQVALKKPNWSVLSIETYSRVGDGVSGASCGLASGSEKLLGRFEVSIDLKSAETKTCLAHNGWVALRRSQRGGKSGSDPELHVTVRVEPDPRFVFQFDGEPECSPQVFQVQGNTKQAVFTCKFGARSSNSGDRNQLGSSSMRSEKEQPSKERKGWSVTVHDLSGSPVAMASMVTPFVPSPGSNRVNRSSPGAWLILRPDGCTWKPWGRLEAWRESGYSSDALGYRFELFQDGIATAVSTSSSVGLKNGGSFVIDVTGGNTTAASTPTTSPQGSWDLGSGSSAGSRPASRPGSGSGSDFGYLLPQHPAQSRGFVMSASVEGVGKRSKPEVEVGVTHVTCTEDAAAHVALAAAVDLSLDACRLFSQKLRKELRQQSQLGVV
;
A
#
# COMPACT_ATOMS: atom_id res chain seq x y z
N MET A 1 6.35 18.52 -16.62
CA MET A 1 7.03 17.74 -15.57
C MET A 1 7.73 16.59 -16.26
N ASP A 2 9.04 16.42 -16.07
CA ASP A 2 9.78 15.32 -16.67
C ASP A 2 10.00 14.15 -15.68
N PRO A 3 9.68 12.90 -16.07
CA PRO A 3 9.80 11.77 -15.16
C PRO A 3 11.24 11.28 -15.01
N CYS A 4 11.50 10.66 -13.86
CA CYS A 4 12.69 9.87 -13.59
C CYS A 4 12.48 8.41 -14.04
N SER A 5 13.55 7.79 -14.54
CA SER A 5 13.57 6.37 -14.90
C SER A 5 13.63 5.50 -13.64
N PHE A 6 12.64 4.63 -13.47
CA PHE A 6 12.72 3.49 -12.56
C PHE A 6 12.40 2.19 -13.31
N VAL A 7 12.83 1.08 -12.73
CA VAL A 7 12.54 -0.27 -13.21
C VAL A 7 11.93 -1.07 -12.08
N ARG A 8 10.85 -1.80 -12.37
CA ARG A 8 10.22 -2.72 -11.43
C ARG A 8 10.46 -4.16 -11.83
N ILE A 9 10.88 -4.98 -10.87
CA ILE A 9 10.98 -6.43 -10.99
C ILE A 9 9.78 -7.01 -10.24
N ILE A 10 8.88 -7.66 -10.97
CA ILE A 10 7.65 -8.25 -10.45
C ILE A 10 7.76 -9.76 -10.54
N LEU A 11 7.58 -10.42 -9.40
CA LEU A 11 7.50 -11.87 -9.30
C LEU A 11 6.07 -12.26 -8.98
N GLY A 12 5.53 -13.22 -9.72
CA GLY A 12 4.20 -13.75 -9.48
C GLY A 12 4.05 -15.20 -9.89
N ASN A 13 2.82 -15.70 -9.73
CA ASN A 13 2.43 -17.06 -10.12
C ASN A 13 3.34 -18.14 -9.52
N LEU A 14 3.76 -17.96 -8.27
CA LEU A 14 4.58 -18.95 -7.57
C LEU A 14 3.72 -20.18 -7.28
N THR A 15 4.19 -21.36 -7.69
CA THR A 15 3.54 -22.64 -7.33
C THR A 15 4.57 -23.75 -7.31
N VAL A 16 4.53 -24.61 -6.28
CA VAL A 16 5.43 -25.77 -6.20
C VAL A 16 4.67 -27.02 -6.61
N ARG A 17 5.27 -27.84 -7.46
CA ARG A 17 4.77 -29.16 -7.84
C ARG A 17 5.70 -30.24 -7.32
N PHE A 18 5.14 -31.25 -6.64
CA PHE A 18 5.88 -32.45 -6.27
C PHE A 18 5.61 -33.58 -7.29
N PRO A 19 6.62 -34.44 -7.57
CA PRO A 19 6.40 -35.64 -8.37
C PRO A 19 5.41 -36.59 -7.68
N ALA A 20 4.67 -37.37 -8.46
CA ALA A 20 3.80 -38.41 -7.93
C ALA A 20 4.64 -39.47 -7.21
N THR A 21 4.28 -39.82 -5.99
CA THR A 21 4.85 -40.96 -5.28
C THR A 21 4.31 -42.23 -5.95
N SER A 22 5.11 -42.92 -6.75
CA SER A 22 4.76 -44.27 -7.20
C SER A 22 4.71 -45.20 -5.98
N PRO A 23 3.62 -45.97 -5.75
CA PRO A 23 3.62 -47.00 -4.72
C PRO A 23 4.58 -48.10 -5.16
N SER A 24 5.82 -48.08 -4.68
CA SER A 24 6.75 -49.17 -4.92
C SER A 24 6.27 -50.41 -4.17
N SER A 25 5.92 -51.42 -4.94
CA SER A 25 5.55 -52.77 -4.54
C SER A 25 6.56 -53.43 -3.59
N SER A 26 6.13 -53.72 -2.35
CA SER A 26 6.40 -55.00 -1.69
C SER A 26 5.64 -55.13 -0.36
N SER A 27 4.66 -56.05 -0.40
CA SER A 27 4.08 -56.87 0.68
C SER A 27 3.32 -56.24 1.87
N SER A 28 2.12 -56.81 2.03
CA SER A 28 1.17 -56.83 3.17
C SER A 28 0.39 -55.56 3.49
N GLU A 29 -0.93 -55.62 3.24
CA GLU A 29 -1.93 -54.75 3.89
C GLU A 29 -1.75 -54.76 5.42
N PRO A 30 -2.13 -53.68 6.13
CA PRO A 30 -3.51 -53.67 6.63
C PRO A 30 -4.20 -52.28 6.65
N SER A 31 -5.53 -52.35 6.51
CA SER A 31 -6.56 -51.57 7.24
C SER A 31 -6.58 -50.04 7.19
N VAL A 32 -7.68 -49.53 6.63
CA VAL A 32 -8.46 -48.33 6.98
C VAL A 32 -7.94 -47.55 8.20
N SER A 33 -7.26 -46.44 7.95
CA SER A 33 -7.27 -45.28 8.85
C SER A 33 -7.05 -44.00 8.04
N GLY A 34 -8.06 -43.13 8.06
CA GLY A 34 -8.01 -41.83 7.40
C GLY A 34 -6.97 -40.93 8.05
N ILE A 35 -5.84 -40.73 7.39
CA ILE A 35 -4.94 -39.62 7.65
C ILE A 35 -4.55 -39.08 6.28
N ASN A 36 -5.18 -37.98 5.86
CA ASN A 36 -4.72 -37.18 4.72
C ASN A 36 -3.23 -36.85 4.96
N PRO A 37 -2.31 -37.11 4.02
CA PRO A 37 -0.94 -36.66 4.16
C PRO A 37 -0.98 -35.13 4.27
N SER A 38 -0.47 -34.59 5.38
CA SER A 38 -0.45 -33.16 5.63
C SER A 38 0.25 -32.47 4.44
N THR A 39 -0.50 -31.66 3.69
CA THR A 39 0.06 -30.93 2.56
C THR A 39 1.21 -30.06 3.07
N PRO A 40 2.45 -30.22 2.54
CA PRO A 40 3.59 -29.49 3.06
C PRO A 40 3.39 -27.99 2.85
N ASN A 41 3.55 -27.20 3.92
CA ASN A 41 3.49 -25.75 3.79
C ASN A 41 4.79 -25.25 3.15
N CYS A 42 4.71 -24.84 1.88
CA CYS A 42 5.85 -24.31 1.14
C CYS A 42 5.89 -22.79 1.17
N TYR A 43 7.10 -22.24 1.20
CA TYR A 43 7.32 -20.80 1.11
C TYR A 43 8.64 -20.49 0.40
N CYS A 44 8.73 -19.33 -0.23
CA CYS A 44 9.91 -18.86 -0.94
C CYS A 44 10.57 -17.68 -0.20
N LYS A 45 11.90 -17.71 -0.10
CA LYS A 45 12.72 -16.55 0.26
C LYS A 45 13.25 -15.93 -1.04
N ILE A 46 12.82 -14.72 -1.34
CA ILE A 46 13.11 -14.01 -2.59
C ILE A 46 14.12 -12.91 -2.28
N ARG A 47 15.24 -12.92 -3.01
CA ARG A 47 16.39 -12.05 -2.76
C ARG A 47 16.84 -11.38 -4.04
N PHE A 48 16.96 -10.07 -3.98
CA PHE A 48 17.61 -9.25 -4.98
C PHE A 48 18.63 -8.34 -4.28
N LYS A 49 19.80 -8.12 -4.88
CA LYS A 49 20.94 -7.52 -4.18
C LYS A 49 20.64 -6.08 -3.74
N ASN A 50 20.98 -5.75 -2.50
CA ASN A 50 20.73 -4.45 -1.84
C ASN A 50 19.25 -4.14 -1.53
N PHE A 51 18.37 -5.13 -1.68
CA PHE A 51 16.98 -5.03 -1.24
C PHE A 51 16.71 -5.92 -0.03
N PRO A 52 15.74 -5.55 0.83
CA PRO A 52 15.30 -6.43 1.90
C PRO A 52 14.75 -7.73 1.31
N ARG A 53 15.05 -8.85 1.97
CA ARG A 53 14.52 -10.16 1.60
C ARG A 53 12.99 -10.15 1.71
N GLN A 54 12.30 -10.68 0.71
CA GLN A 54 10.85 -10.85 0.73
C GLN A 54 10.51 -12.34 0.90
N ILE A 55 9.45 -12.64 1.65
CA ILE A 55 9.02 -14.02 1.92
C ILE A 55 7.57 -14.14 1.45
N ALA A 56 7.29 -15.15 0.64
CA ALA A 56 5.96 -15.44 0.11
C ALA A 56 5.60 -16.91 0.38
N SER A 57 4.37 -17.16 0.84
CA SER A 57 3.80 -18.51 0.86
C SER A 57 3.55 -18.97 -0.58
N VAL A 58 3.68 -20.28 -0.81
CA VAL A 58 3.56 -20.85 -2.15
C VAL A 58 2.60 -22.03 -2.12
N PRO A 59 1.53 -22.01 -2.96
CA PRO A 59 0.62 -23.14 -3.10
C PRO A 59 1.36 -24.38 -3.61
N VAL A 60 0.90 -25.54 -3.17
CA VAL A 60 1.48 -26.85 -3.52
C VAL A 60 0.50 -27.64 -4.38
N MET A 61 1.00 -28.18 -5.49
CA MET A 61 0.29 -29.10 -6.37
C MET A 61 0.98 -30.46 -6.39
N PHE A 62 0.19 -31.52 -6.56
CA PHE A 62 0.68 -32.88 -6.77
C PHE A 62 0.33 -33.31 -8.19
N ARG A 63 1.26 -33.99 -8.88
CA ARG A 63 1.05 -34.44 -10.25
C ARG A 63 0.07 -35.63 -10.26
N THR A 64 -1.10 -35.47 -10.86
CA THR A 64 -2.01 -36.59 -11.20
C THR A 64 -1.68 -37.11 -12.61
N GLU A 65 -1.72 -38.42 -12.84
CA GLU A 65 -1.26 -39.07 -14.08
C GLU A 65 -2.10 -38.77 -15.35
N SER A 66 -3.07 -37.86 -15.29
CA SER A 66 -3.91 -37.52 -16.44
C SER A 66 -4.27 -36.04 -16.47
N GLU A 67 -3.34 -35.17 -16.86
CA GLU A 67 -3.69 -33.88 -17.44
C GLU A 67 -2.72 -33.50 -18.57
N SER A 68 -3.19 -33.70 -19.79
CA SER A 68 -2.82 -32.90 -20.95
C SER A 68 -3.28 -31.46 -20.73
N GLU A 69 -2.34 -30.51 -20.80
CA GLU A 69 -2.50 -29.05 -20.92
C GLU A 69 -3.91 -28.49 -20.68
N THR A 70 -4.35 -28.45 -19.43
CA THR A 70 -5.49 -27.63 -19.03
C THR A 70 -5.05 -26.16 -19.01
N ARG A 71 -5.47 -25.43 -20.04
CA ARG A 71 -5.44 -23.96 -20.10
C ARG A 71 -6.26 -23.40 -18.94
N SER A 72 -5.62 -23.08 -17.82
CA SER A 72 -6.22 -22.27 -16.78
C SER A 72 -6.27 -20.81 -17.23
N SER A 73 -7.28 -20.49 -18.04
CA SER A 73 -7.70 -19.12 -18.33
C SER A 73 -8.43 -18.56 -17.13
N GLY A 74 -7.75 -17.69 -16.39
CA GLY A 74 -8.27 -16.92 -15.27
C GLY A 74 -7.16 -16.05 -14.70
N ASN A 75 -6.78 -15.00 -15.44
CA ASN A 75 -5.71 -14.07 -15.13
C ASN A 75 -5.94 -13.31 -13.81
N ILE A 76 -5.68 -13.95 -12.68
CA ILE A 76 -5.35 -13.28 -11.42
C ILE A 76 -3.89 -13.62 -11.14
N SER A 77 -3.00 -12.87 -11.79
CA SER A 77 -1.56 -12.96 -11.50
C SER A 77 -1.33 -12.47 -10.08
N THR A 78 -1.18 -13.38 -9.13
CA THR A 78 -0.85 -13.03 -7.74
C THR A 78 0.59 -12.59 -7.67
N VAL A 79 0.82 -11.34 -7.26
CA VAL A 79 2.17 -10.80 -7.06
C VAL A 79 2.71 -11.33 -5.74
N ALA A 80 3.82 -12.05 -5.81
CA ALA A 80 4.49 -12.62 -4.65
C ALA A 80 5.60 -11.70 -4.10
N ALA A 81 6.26 -10.95 -4.98
CA ALA A 81 7.28 -9.97 -4.59
C ALA A 81 7.45 -8.89 -5.66
N CYS A 82 7.86 -7.70 -5.24
CA CYS A 82 8.17 -6.59 -6.13
C CYS A 82 9.40 -5.83 -5.63
N PHE A 83 10.34 -5.52 -6.53
CA PHE A 83 11.49 -4.67 -6.26
C PHE A 83 11.46 -3.47 -7.20
N SER A 84 11.63 -2.26 -6.68
CA SER A 84 11.73 -1.03 -7.47
C SER A 84 13.16 -0.51 -7.43
N LEU A 85 13.73 -0.22 -8.60
CA LEU A 85 15.10 0.27 -8.74
C LEU A 85 15.08 1.70 -9.30
N SER A 86 15.81 2.60 -8.64
CA SER A 86 16.07 3.93 -9.17
C SER A 86 17.17 3.90 -10.23
N LYS A 87 17.23 4.95 -11.07
CA LYS A 87 18.29 5.12 -12.08
C LYS A 87 19.71 4.94 -11.51
N ALA A 88 19.98 5.46 -10.33
CA ALA A 88 21.29 5.30 -9.68
C ALA A 88 21.60 3.83 -9.34
N GLN A 89 20.61 3.10 -8.83
CA GLN A 89 20.76 1.67 -8.51
C GLN A 89 20.96 0.82 -9.77
N ILE A 90 20.25 1.14 -10.86
CA ILE A 90 20.42 0.47 -12.16
C ILE A 90 21.86 0.66 -12.66
N GLN A 91 22.36 1.89 -12.66
CA GLN A 91 23.73 2.19 -13.11
C GLN A 91 24.80 1.50 -12.26
N VAL A 92 24.57 1.35 -10.95
CA VAL A 92 25.48 0.59 -10.08
C VAL A 92 25.40 -0.92 -10.35
N ALA A 93 24.21 -1.46 -10.59
CA ALA A 93 24.02 -2.88 -10.91
C ALA A 93 24.65 -3.24 -12.27
N LEU A 94 24.54 -2.37 -13.28
CA LEU A 94 25.18 -2.57 -14.59
C LEU A 94 26.71 -2.68 -14.52
N LYS A 95 27.35 -2.04 -13.53
CA LYS A 95 28.79 -2.16 -13.29
C LYS A 95 29.19 -3.47 -12.61
N LYS A 96 28.23 -4.25 -12.08
CA LYS A 96 28.46 -5.46 -11.29
C LYS A 96 27.47 -6.56 -11.71
N PRO A 97 27.83 -7.47 -12.63
CA PRO A 97 26.87 -8.43 -13.21
C PRO A 97 26.16 -9.31 -12.15
N ASN A 98 26.85 -9.67 -11.06
CA ASN A 98 26.27 -10.46 -9.96
C ASN A 98 25.18 -9.73 -9.17
N TRP A 99 24.97 -8.43 -9.39
CA TRP A 99 23.94 -7.64 -8.71
C TRP A 99 22.60 -7.63 -9.44
N SER A 100 22.60 -8.03 -10.72
CA SER A 100 21.40 -8.18 -11.54
C SER A 100 20.83 -9.61 -11.49
N VAL A 101 21.18 -10.40 -10.46
CA VAL A 101 20.68 -11.76 -10.29
C VAL A 101 19.61 -11.80 -9.21
N LEU A 102 18.44 -12.30 -9.58
CA LEU A 102 17.33 -12.58 -8.67
C LEU A 102 17.41 -14.04 -8.23
N SER A 103 17.40 -14.25 -6.91
CA SER A 103 17.51 -15.57 -6.28
C SER A 103 16.24 -15.91 -5.52
N ILE A 104 15.68 -17.09 -5.79
CA ILE A 104 14.50 -17.64 -5.12
C ILE A 104 14.91 -18.96 -4.48
N GLU A 105 14.80 -19.02 -3.15
CA GLU A 105 15.06 -20.24 -2.38
C GLU A 105 13.71 -20.78 -1.86
N THR A 106 13.37 -22.00 -2.23
CA THR A 106 12.08 -22.62 -1.86
C THR A 106 12.27 -23.58 -0.69
N TYR A 107 11.45 -23.41 0.34
CA TYR A 107 11.47 -24.21 1.56
C TYR A 107 10.15 -24.93 1.76
N SER A 108 10.23 -26.13 2.34
CA SER A 108 9.08 -26.89 2.82
C SER A 108 9.13 -26.95 4.35
N ARG A 109 7.97 -26.73 4.99
CA ARG A 109 7.77 -26.97 6.42
C ARG A 109 6.93 -28.24 6.58
N VAL A 110 7.49 -29.24 7.25
CA VAL A 110 6.74 -30.44 7.63
C VAL A 110 6.02 -30.12 8.93
N GLY A 111 4.69 -30.19 8.91
CA GLY A 111 3.90 -30.13 10.13
C GLY A 111 3.95 -31.49 10.80
N ASP A 112 4.68 -31.62 11.91
CA ASP A 112 4.49 -32.76 12.81
C ASP A 112 3.08 -32.65 13.36
N GLY A 113 2.21 -33.55 12.92
CA GLY A 113 0.92 -33.74 13.56
C GLY A 113 1.17 -34.29 14.95
N VAL A 114 0.91 -33.49 15.97
CA VAL A 114 0.21 -33.85 17.22
C VAL A 114 0.10 -32.60 18.09
N SER A 115 -1.12 -32.34 18.52
CA SER A 115 -1.47 -31.33 19.51
C SER A 115 -0.72 -31.60 20.81
N GLY A 116 0.02 -30.60 21.31
CA GLY A 116 0.70 -30.68 22.59
C GLY A 116 1.23 -29.31 22.98
N ALA A 117 0.52 -28.63 23.90
CA ALA A 117 1.05 -27.46 24.56
C ALA A 117 2.34 -27.85 25.30
N SER A 118 3.49 -27.41 24.80
CA SER A 118 4.74 -27.40 25.56
C SER A 118 5.62 -26.24 25.09
N CYS A 119 5.96 -25.40 26.05
CA CYS A 119 6.82 -24.25 25.93
C CYS A 119 8.28 -24.68 25.74
N GLY A 120 8.90 -24.32 24.61
CA GLY A 120 10.35 -24.40 24.44
C GLY A 120 10.80 -24.68 23.01
N LEU A 121 11.29 -23.64 22.32
CA LEU A 121 12.27 -23.65 21.21
C LEU A 121 12.50 -24.99 20.46
N ALA A 122 11.50 -25.48 19.74
CA ALA A 122 11.71 -26.43 18.65
C ALA A 122 11.48 -25.70 17.32
N SER A 123 12.58 -25.27 16.70
CA SER A 123 12.57 -24.80 15.32
C SER A 123 12.08 -25.94 14.44
N GLY A 124 10.81 -25.92 14.03
CA GLY A 124 10.28 -26.86 13.04
C GLY A 124 11.25 -26.95 11.87
N SER A 125 11.67 -28.17 11.51
CA SER A 125 12.79 -28.42 10.60
C SER A 125 12.47 -27.90 9.19
N GLU A 126 12.97 -26.71 8.86
CA GLU A 126 12.80 -26.13 7.53
C GLU A 126 13.68 -26.88 6.53
N LYS A 127 13.07 -27.53 5.53
CA LYS A 127 13.79 -28.29 4.50
C LYS A 127 13.89 -27.45 3.22
N LEU A 128 15.11 -27.03 2.84
CA LEU A 128 15.34 -26.40 1.53
C LEU A 128 15.06 -27.41 0.42
N LEU A 129 14.11 -27.08 -0.46
CA LEU A 129 13.76 -27.88 -1.63
C LEU A 129 14.75 -27.62 -2.78
N GLY A 130 15.05 -26.35 -3.05
CA GLY A 130 16.03 -25.96 -4.05
C GLY A 130 16.13 -24.45 -4.23
N ARG A 131 16.97 -24.03 -5.18
CA ARG A 131 17.25 -22.63 -5.49
C ARG A 131 17.10 -22.39 -6.98
N PHE A 132 16.43 -21.30 -7.34
CA PHE A 132 16.31 -20.80 -8.70
C PHE A 132 16.98 -19.41 -8.77
N GLU A 133 17.81 -19.20 -9.79
CA GLU A 133 18.44 -17.91 -10.06
C GLU A 133 18.18 -17.50 -11.50
N VAL A 134 17.87 -16.21 -11.71
CA VAL A 134 17.67 -15.65 -13.05
C VAL A 134 18.41 -14.31 -13.16
N SER A 135 19.17 -14.15 -14.23
CA SER A 135 19.80 -12.87 -14.58
C SER A 135 18.77 -11.94 -15.21
N ILE A 136 18.75 -10.69 -14.75
CA ILE A 136 17.83 -9.65 -15.21
C ILE A 136 18.59 -8.67 -16.10
N ASP A 137 18.10 -8.47 -17.32
CA ASP A 137 18.59 -7.41 -18.20
C ASP A 137 17.98 -6.06 -17.81
N LEU A 138 18.64 -5.38 -16.86
CA LEU A 138 18.24 -4.05 -16.41
C LEU A 138 18.38 -2.97 -17.49
N LYS A 139 19.29 -3.15 -18.48
CA LYS A 139 19.53 -2.14 -19.51
C LYS A 139 18.36 -2.09 -20.49
N SER A 140 17.90 -3.26 -20.94
CA SER A 140 16.69 -3.34 -21.77
C SER A 140 15.45 -2.90 -20.99
N ALA A 141 15.37 -3.22 -19.69
CA ALA A 141 14.21 -2.93 -18.86
C ALA A 141 13.91 -1.44 -18.69
N GLU A 142 14.89 -0.54 -18.87
CA GLU A 142 14.68 0.91 -18.81
C GLU A 142 13.75 1.43 -19.93
N THR A 143 13.63 0.70 -21.04
CA THR A 143 12.89 1.15 -22.23
C THR A 143 11.73 0.25 -22.62
N LYS A 144 11.78 -1.04 -22.24
CA LYS A 144 10.74 -2.01 -22.59
C LYS A 144 10.58 -3.07 -21.51
N THR A 145 9.36 -3.57 -21.36
CA THR A 145 9.08 -4.73 -20.52
C THR A 145 9.79 -5.97 -21.06
N CYS A 146 10.44 -6.72 -20.19
CA CYS A 146 11.05 -8.00 -20.49
C CYS A 146 10.53 -9.11 -19.56
N LEU A 147 10.26 -10.26 -20.15
CA LEU A 147 9.90 -11.48 -19.42
C LEU A 147 11.19 -12.26 -19.16
N ALA A 148 11.75 -12.11 -17.97
CA ALA A 148 13.01 -12.76 -17.61
C ALA A 148 12.84 -14.28 -17.46
N HIS A 149 11.67 -14.72 -16.97
CA HIS A 149 11.33 -16.14 -16.89
C HIS A 149 9.81 -16.34 -16.81
N ASN A 150 9.30 -17.40 -17.42
CA ASN A 150 7.93 -17.86 -17.24
C ASN A 150 7.84 -19.37 -17.45
N GLY A 151 7.47 -20.10 -16.40
CA GLY A 151 7.23 -21.53 -16.47
C GLY A 151 7.84 -22.31 -15.32
N TRP A 152 7.83 -23.63 -15.47
CA TRP A 152 8.30 -24.60 -14.49
C TRP A 152 9.83 -24.74 -14.50
N VAL A 153 10.43 -24.77 -13.31
CA VAL A 153 11.86 -24.99 -13.10
C VAL A 153 12.08 -26.06 -12.05
N ALA A 154 12.93 -27.06 -12.35
CA ALA A 154 13.32 -28.06 -11.37
C ALA A 154 14.10 -27.45 -10.20
N LEU A 155 13.64 -27.66 -8.98
CA LEU A 155 14.29 -27.24 -7.75
C LEU A 155 15.39 -28.25 -7.39
N ARG A 156 16.54 -28.14 -8.07
CA ARG A 156 17.68 -29.03 -7.81
C ARG A 156 18.43 -28.61 -6.53
N ARG A 157 18.82 -29.60 -5.73
CA ARG A 157 19.87 -29.44 -4.72
C ARG A 157 21.21 -29.52 -5.44
N SER A 158 22.00 -28.46 -5.37
CA SER A 158 23.34 -28.42 -5.95
C SER A 158 24.14 -29.66 -5.54
N GLN A 159 24.64 -30.38 -6.56
CA GLN A 159 25.49 -31.59 -6.51
C GLN A 159 24.86 -32.91 -6.04
N ARG A 160 24.30 -33.66 -7.00
CA ARG A 160 24.59 -35.08 -7.31
C ARG A 160 23.69 -35.53 -8.45
N GLY A 161 24.24 -36.24 -9.44
CA GLY A 161 23.50 -36.74 -10.60
C GLY A 161 22.42 -37.75 -10.20
N GLY A 162 21.21 -37.25 -9.96
CA GLY A 162 19.99 -38.05 -9.77
C GLY A 162 19.19 -38.19 -11.07
N LYS A 163 18.44 -39.29 -11.20
CA LYS A 163 17.56 -39.56 -12.34
C LYS A 163 16.57 -38.40 -12.55
N SER A 164 16.49 -37.90 -13.78
CA SER A 164 15.57 -36.83 -14.18
C SER A 164 14.12 -37.29 -13.99
N GLY A 165 13.38 -36.68 -13.06
CA GLY A 165 11.94 -36.96 -12.85
C GLY A 165 11.44 -36.98 -11.40
N SER A 166 12.33 -36.99 -10.40
CA SER A 166 11.96 -37.07 -8.97
C SER A 166 12.12 -35.76 -8.19
N ASP A 167 12.50 -34.66 -8.85
CA ASP A 167 12.72 -33.38 -8.19
C ASP A 167 11.43 -32.55 -8.17
N PRO A 168 11.14 -31.82 -7.08
CA PRO A 168 10.05 -30.85 -7.08
C PRO A 168 10.35 -29.74 -8.08
N GLU A 169 9.30 -29.14 -8.64
CA GLU A 169 9.41 -28.03 -9.59
C GLU A 169 8.72 -26.79 -9.05
N LEU A 170 9.26 -25.62 -9.39
CA LEU A 170 8.68 -24.32 -9.09
C LEU A 170 8.21 -23.68 -10.39
N HIS A 171 6.92 -23.38 -10.48
CA HIS A 171 6.41 -22.42 -11.44
C HIS A 171 6.66 -21.01 -10.90
N VAL A 172 7.22 -20.14 -11.74
CA VAL A 172 7.39 -18.73 -11.42
C VAL A 172 7.30 -17.92 -12.70
N THR A 173 6.73 -16.72 -12.59
CA THR A 173 6.80 -15.69 -13.62
C THR A 173 7.61 -14.53 -13.07
N VAL A 174 8.70 -14.16 -13.76
CA VAL A 174 9.54 -12.99 -13.45
C VAL A 174 9.43 -12.02 -14.61
N ARG A 175 8.83 -10.87 -14.35
CA ARG A 175 8.69 -9.77 -15.29
C ARG A 175 9.46 -8.57 -14.80
N VAL A 176 10.05 -7.84 -15.73
CA VAL A 176 10.77 -6.61 -15.42
C VAL A 176 10.28 -5.53 -16.38
N GLU A 177 9.85 -4.40 -15.85
CA GLU A 177 9.18 -3.37 -16.63
C GLU A 177 9.65 -1.96 -16.28
N PRO A 178 9.66 -1.03 -17.26
CA PRO A 178 9.91 0.37 -17.00
C PRO A 178 8.77 0.94 -16.16
N ASP A 179 9.11 1.75 -15.18
CA ASP A 179 8.16 2.36 -14.26
C ASP A 179 8.53 3.84 -14.06
N PRO A 180 8.28 4.71 -15.05
CA PRO A 180 8.66 6.11 -14.93
C PRO A 180 7.88 6.78 -13.78
N ARG A 181 8.56 7.58 -12.96
CA ARG A 181 7.99 8.26 -11.79
C ARG A 181 8.34 9.73 -11.76
N PHE A 182 7.41 10.58 -11.34
CA PHE A 182 7.74 11.93 -10.90
C PHE A 182 8.28 11.88 -9.47
N VAL A 183 9.37 12.61 -9.20
CA VAL A 183 9.96 12.70 -7.87
C VAL A 183 9.85 14.13 -7.38
N PHE A 184 9.30 14.32 -6.19
CA PHE A 184 9.15 15.60 -5.53
C PHE A 184 9.88 15.58 -4.19
N GLN A 185 10.55 16.67 -3.85
CA GLN A 185 11.27 16.80 -2.59
C GLN A 185 10.89 18.10 -1.90
N PHE A 186 10.51 17.99 -0.63
CA PHE A 186 10.29 19.14 0.23
C PHE A 186 11.64 19.75 0.63
N ASP A 187 11.75 21.08 0.63
CA ASP A 187 12.97 21.75 1.10
C ASP A 187 13.06 21.87 2.63
N GLY A 188 11.97 21.56 3.35
CA GLY A 188 11.88 21.56 4.80
C GLY A 188 10.69 20.75 5.33
N GLU A 189 10.44 20.90 6.63
CA GLU A 189 9.36 20.19 7.35
C GLU A 189 8.00 20.77 6.92
N PRO A 190 6.96 19.94 6.67
CA PRO A 190 5.64 20.42 6.21
C PRO A 190 5.00 21.51 7.08
N GLU A 191 5.21 21.47 8.40
CA GLU A 191 4.73 22.48 9.34
C GLU A 191 5.41 23.85 9.20
N CYS A 192 6.58 23.91 8.57
CA CYS A 192 7.32 25.14 8.30
C CYS A 192 6.90 25.82 6.99
N SER A 193 5.84 25.35 6.32
CA SER A 193 5.37 25.87 5.03
C SER A 193 6.46 25.87 3.92
N PRO A 194 7.02 24.69 3.59
CA PRO A 194 8.16 24.54 2.68
C PRO A 194 7.79 24.73 1.21
N GLN A 195 8.81 24.92 0.36
CA GLN A 195 8.66 24.73 -1.09
C GLN A 195 8.86 23.25 -1.45
N VAL A 196 8.25 22.85 -2.56
CA VAL A 196 8.37 21.50 -3.10
C VAL A 196 8.97 21.57 -4.49
N PHE A 197 10.04 20.81 -4.67
CA PHE A 197 10.82 20.76 -5.90
C PHE A 197 10.54 19.46 -6.64
N GLN A 198 10.25 19.54 -7.93
CA GLN A 198 10.38 18.40 -8.81
C GLN A 198 11.88 18.11 -9.02
N VAL A 199 12.29 16.89 -8.74
CA VAL A 199 13.68 16.43 -8.84
C VAL A 199 13.84 15.53 -10.06
N GLN A 200 14.80 15.87 -10.91
CA GLN A 200 15.19 15.03 -12.04
C GLN A 200 16.72 14.97 -12.13
N GLY A 201 17.30 13.85 -11.69
CA GLY A 201 18.75 13.72 -11.59
C GLY A 201 19.34 14.79 -10.66
N ASN A 202 20.15 15.70 -11.20
CA ASN A 202 20.76 16.79 -10.44
C ASN A 202 19.96 18.10 -10.52
N THR A 203 18.92 18.16 -11.34
CA THR A 203 18.11 19.36 -11.54
C THR A 203 16.96 19.36 -10.54
N LYS A 204 16.73 20.51 -9.90
CA LYS A 204 15.58 20.75 -9.01
C LYS A 204 14.81 21.97 -9.51
N GLN A 205 13.51 21.81 -9.72
CA GLN A 205 12.62 22.88 -10.15
C GLN A 205 11.51 23.05 -9.12
N ALA A 206 11.35 24.26 -8.57
CA ALA A 206 10.22 24.55 -7.69
C ALA A 206 8.90 24.40 -8.48
N VAL A 207 7.94 23.66 -7.92
CA VAL A 207 6.65 23.40 -8.57
C VAL A 207 5.46 23.71 -7.66
N PHE A 208 5.63 23.59 -6.34
CA PHE A 208 4.59 23.91 -5.37
C PHE A 208 5.13 24.65 -4.15
N THR A 209 4.24 25.30 -3.43
CA THR A 209 4.47 25.83 -2.08
C THR A 209 3.44 25.27 -1.10
N CYS A 210 3.88 24.87 0.07
CA CYS A 210 3.01 24.36 1.13
C CYS A 210 2.72 25.46 2.14
N LYS A 211 1.48 25.50 2.65
CA LYS A 211 1.08 26.37 3.77
C LYS A 211 0.46 25.53 4.86
N PHE A 212 1.11 25.48 6.01
CA PHE A 212 0.56 24.85 7.20
C PHE A 212 -0.43 25.78 7.90
N GLY A 213 -1.53 25.21 8.41
CA GLY A 213 -2.52 25.91 9.22
C GLY A 213 -2.96 25.04 10.39
N ALA A 214 -2.98 25.63 11.58
CA ALA A 214 -3.54 25.02 12.79
C ALA A 214 -4.70 25.87 13.30
N ARG A 215 -5.93 25.35 13.17
CA ARG A 215 -7.13 26.04 13.67
C ARG A 215 -7.17 25.92 15.20
N SER A 216 -7.16 27.07 15.89
CA SER A 216 -7.46 27.14 17.33
C SER A 216 -8.96 26.95 17.53
N SER A 217 -9.37 26.19 18.55
CA SER A 217 -10.78 25.97 18.89
C SER A 217 -11.53 27.24 19.29
N ASN A 218 -10.84 28.37 19.46
CA ASN A 218 -11.42 29.61 19.98
C ASN A 218 -11.78 30.65 18.90
N SER A 219 -11.69 30.30 17.61
CA SER A 219 -12.06 31.20 16.50
C SER A 219 -13.53 31.05 16.04
N GLY A 220 -14.40 30.59 16.94
CA GLY A 220 -15.84 30.55 16.71
C GLY A 220 -16.51 31.82 17.24
N ASP A 221 -16.26 32.95 16.60
CA ASP A 221 -16.97 34.18 16.90
C ASP A 221 -18.37 34.11 16.26
N ARG A 222 -19.35 33.61 17.03
CA ARG A 222 -20.79 33.79 16.77
C ARG A 222 -21.58 33.51 18.06
N ASN A 223 -21.90 34.61 18.75
CA ASN A 223 -23.04 34.80 19.66
C ASN A 223 -23.42 33.63 20.59
N GLN A 224 -22.97 33.67 21.85
CA GLN A 224 -23.85 33.35 22.98
C GLN A 224 -23.59 34.31 24.15
N LEU A 225 -24.54 35.23 24.35
CA LEU A 225 -24.73 35.95 25.59
C LEU A 225 -25.05 34.94 26.71
N GLY A 226 -24.34 35.04 27.83
CA GLY A 226 -24.83 34.62 29.15
C GLY A 226 -24.54 33.16 29.57
N SER A 227 -23.48 32.96 30.35
CA SER A 227 -23.65 32.74 31.79
C SER A 227 -22.29 32.78 32.48
N SER A 228 -22.19 33.66 33.47
CA SER A 228 -21.11 33.68 34.45
C SER A 228 -21.25 32.44 35.34
N SER A 229 -20.29 31.53 35.28
CA SER A 229 -20.05 30.60 36.38
C SER A 229 -18.55 30.45 36.58
N MET A 230 -18.08 30.95 37.73
CA MET A 230 -16.74 30.73 38.22
C MET A 230 -16.48 29.23 38.34
N ARG A 231 -15.64 28.68 37.46
CA ARG A 231 -14.90 27.45 37.72
C ARG A 231 -13.45 27.67 37.30
N SER A 232 -12.64 28.03 38.28
CA SER A 232 -11.18 27.95 38.19
C SER A 232 -10.78 26.48 38.31
N GLU A 233 -11.00 25.70 37.26
CA GLU A 233 -10.31 24.42 37.06
C GLU A 233 -9.26 24.67 35.99
N LYS A 234 -8.00 24.49 36.38
CA LYS A 234 -6.79 24.51 35.56
C LYS A 234 -7.04 23.69 34.29
N GLU A 235 -7.43 24.38 33.21
CA GLU A 235 -7.78 23.78 31.93
C GLU A 235 -6.54 23.02 31.43
N GLN A 236 -6.54 21.69 31.59
CA GLN A 236 -5.46 20.87 31.05
C GLN A 236 -5.44 21.08 29.53
N PRO A 237 -4.27 21.37 28.93
CA PRO A 237 -4.18 21.59 27.50
C PRO A 237 -4.77 20.38 26.79
N SER A 238 -5.73 20.66 25.90
CA SER A 238 -6.59 19.70 25.20
C SER A 238 -5.93 18.34 24.99
N LYS A 239 -6.53 17.28 25.54
CA LYS A 239 -6.10 15.86 25.37
C LYS A 239 -6.30 15.34 23.93
N GLU A 240 -6.33 16.22 22.95
CA GLU A 240 -6.55 15.90 21.54
C GLU A 240 -5.67 16.77 20.65
N ARG A 241 -5.23 16.21 19.53
CA ARG A 241 -4.51 16.94 18.46
C ARG A 241 -5.47 17.06 17.28
N LYS A 242 -5.88 18.29 16.97
CA LYS A 242 -6.91 18.60 15.96
C LYS A 242 -6.60 19.86 15.19
N GLY A 243 -7.29 20.03 14.06
CA GLY A 243 -7.34 21.29 13.32
C GLY A 243 -6.10 21.59 12.47
N TRP A 244 -5.21 20.62 12.27
CA TRP A 244 -4.07 20.78 11.37
C TRP A 244 -4.51 20.60 9.92
N SER A 245 -3.92 21.41 9.06
CA SER A 245 -4.12 21.37 7.62
C SER A 245 -2.85 21.81 6.90
N VAL A 246 -2.62 21.26 5.72
CA VAL A 246 -1.57 21.69 4.78
C VAL A 246 -2.24 21.97 3.46
N THR A 247 -2.09 23.18 2.95
CA THR A 247 -2.58 23.56 1.61
C THR A 247 -1.40 23.67 0.66
N VAL A 248 -1.47 22.97 -0.46
CA VAL A 248 -0.47 23.00 -1.52
C VAL A 248 -0.94 24.03 -2.56
N HIS A 249 -0.07 24.96 -2.90
CA HIS A 249 -0.31 25.99 -3.90
C HIS A 249 0.62 25.78 -5.08
N ASP A 250 0.15 26.12 -6.28
CA ASP A 250 1.02 26.26 -7.44
C ASP A 250 1.95 27.49 -7.33
N LEU A 251 2.74 27.73 -8.36
CA LEU A 251 3.63 28.90 -8.42
C LEU A 251 2.89 30.23 -8.55
N SER A 252 1.60 30.22 -8.93
CA SER A 252 0.75 31.42 -8.96
C SER A 252 0.19 31.77 -7.57
N GLY A 253 0.34 30.87 -6.59
CA GLY A 253 -0.26 30.99 -5.27
C GLY A 253 -1.70 30.48 -5.21
N SER A 254 -2.20 29.81 -6.25
CA SER A 254 -3.53 29.22 -6.28
C SER A 254 -3.52 27.87 -5.56
N PRO A 255 -4.51 27.57 -4.69
CA PRO A 255 -4.55 26.32 -3.95
C PRO A 255 -4.96 25.16 -4.88
N VAL A 256 -4.07 24.18 -5.03
CA VAL A 256 -4.23 23.05 -5.96
C VAL A 256 -4.46 21.70 -5.26
N ALA A 257 -4.16 21.59 -3.97
CA ALA A 257 -4.53 20.46 -3.14
C ALA A 257 -4.54 20.85 -1.66
N MET A 258 -5.22 20.06 -0.82
CA MET A 258 -5.20 20.27 0.63
C MET A 258 -5.26 18.94 1.38
N ALA A 259 -4.52 18.82 2.46
CA ALA A 259 -4.72 17.79 3.47
C ALA A 259 -5.25 18.44 4.75
N SER A 260 -6.36 17.94 5.29
CA SER A 260 -6.95 18.46 6.53
C SER A 260 -7.32 17.34 7.49
N MET A 261 -7.00 17.51 8.77
CA MET A 261 -7.50 16.59 9.80
C MET A 261 -9.03 16.67 9.85
N VAL A 262 -9.67 15.52 9.73
CA VAL A 262 -11.13 15.36 9.85
C VAL A 262 -11.52 14.57 11.07
N THR A 263 -10.63 13.70 11.57
CA THR A 263 -10.80 13.01 12.85
C THR A 263 -9.61 13.35 13.74
N PRO A 264 -9.84 13.93 14.94
CA PRO A 264 -8.75 14.31 15.83
C PRO A 264 -7.98 13.07 16.30
N PHE A 265 -6.70 13.26 16.58
CA PHE A 265 -5.88 12.24 17.21
C PHE A 265 -6.09 12.35 18.72
N VAL A 266 -6.55 11.28 19.35
CA VAL A 266 -6.91 11.24 20.77
C VAL A 266 -6.27 9.99 21.41
N PRO A 267 -5.71 10.10 22.63
CA PRO A 267 -5.19 8.94 23.33
C PRO A 267 -6.34 8.04 23.78
N SER A 268 -6.15 6.72 23.67
CA SER A 268 -7.12 5.76 24.20
C SER A 268 -7.22 5.84 25.73
N PRO A 269 -8.39 5.58 26.33
CA PRO A 269 -8.58 5.63 27.78
C PRO A 269 -7.52 4.80 28.52
N GLY A 270 -6.91 5.38 29.57
CA GLY A 270 -5.84 4.72 30.34
C GLY A 270 -4.47 4.64 29.65
N SER A 271 -4.32 5.23 28.46
CA SER A 271 -3.08 5.25 27.69
C SER A 271 -2.74 6.68 27.23
N ASN A 272 -1.51 6.85 26.72
CA ASN A 272 -1.05 8.07 26.06
C ASN A 272 -0.91 7.87 24.54
N ARG A 273 -1.51 6.81 23.97
CA ARG A 273 -1.31 6.35 22.60
C ARG A 273 -2.60 6.42 21.80
N VAL A 274 -2.47 6.74 20.51
CA VAL A 274 -3.55 6.61 19.52
C VAL A 274 -3.56 5.16 19.03
N ASN A 275 -4.63 4.41 19.31
CA ASN A 275 -4.73 3.00 18.95
C ASN A 275 -5.46 2.79 17.61
N ARG A 276 -5.29 1.60 17.03
CA ARG A 276 -5.95 1.19 15.77
C ARG A 276 -7.49 1.25 15.84
N SER A 277 -8.09 1.07 17.01
CA SER A 277 -9.55 1.13 17.23
C SER A 277 -10.13 2.54 17.17
N SER A 278 -9.27 3.56 17.35
CA SER A 278 -9.66 4.97 17.31
C SER A 278 -8.57 5.78 16.57
N PRO A 279 -8.40 5.53 15.26
CA PRO A 279 -7.34 6.19 14.50
C PRO A 279 -7.68 7.67 14.28
N GLY A 280 -6.65 8.51 14.20
CA GLY A 280 -6.81 9.86 13.66
C GLY A 280 -6.92 9.79 12.14
N ALA A 281 -7.57 10.77 11.52
CA ALA A 281 -7.81 10.75 10.09
C ALA A 281 -7.62 12.11 9.42
N TRP A 282 -7.04 12.06 8.23
CA TRP A 282 -6.88 13.17 7.30
C TRP A 282 -7.73 12.92 6.06
N LEU A 283 -8.31 14.00 5.55
CA LEU A 283 -8.95 14.03 4.25
C LEU A 283 -8.06 14.81 3.29
N ILE A 284 -7.75 14.19 2.16
CA ILE A 284 -7.04 14.82 1.05
C ILE A 284 -8.09 15.33 0.08
N LEU A 285 -7.99 16.60 -0.27
CA LEU A 285 -8.96 17.34 -1.06
C LEU A 285 -8.28 17.89 -2.32
N ARG A 286 -9.02 17.87 -3.43
CA ARG A 286 -8.66 18.53 -4.69
C ARG A 286 -9.69 19.62 -5.00
N PRO A 287 -9.27 20.74 -5.59
CA PRO A 287 -10.21 21.74 -6.08
C PRO A 287 -11.01 21.15 -7.25
N ASP A 288 -12.30 21.46 -7.29
CA ASP A 288 -13.20 21.19 -8.41
C ASP A 288 -14.12 22.39 -8.62
N GLY A 289 -13.76 23.23 -9.60
CA GLY A 289 -14.35 24.54 -9.78
C GLY A 289 -14.20 25.41 -8.52
N CYS A 290 -15.31 25.83 -7.93
CA CYS A 290 -15.34 26.61 -6.69
C CYS A 290 -15.50 25.75 -5.41
N THR A 291 -15.43 24.43 -5.53
CA THR A 291 -15.64 23.50 -4.41
C THR A 291 -14.42 22.61 -4.16
N TRP A 292 -14.35 21.99 -2.99
CA TRP A 292 -13.32 21.00 -2.66
C TRP A 292 -13.92 19.61 -2.69
N LYS A 293 -13.36 18.71 -3.50
CA LYS A 293 -13.77 17.31 -3.58
C LYS A 293 -12.79 16.40 -2.85
N PRO A 294 -13.28 15.40 -2.11
CA PRO A 294 -12.42 14.41 -1.46
C PRO A 294 -11.72 13.54 -2.52
N TRP A 295 -10.41 13.42 -2.40
CA TRP A 295 -9.55 12.56 -3.23
C TRP A 295 -9.17 11.27 -2.50
N GLY A 296 -8.92 11.35 -1.19
CA GLY A 296 -8.64 10.17 -0.40
C GLY A 296 -8.67 10.45 1.09
N ARG A 297 -8.68 9.38 1.89
CA ARG A 297 -8.69 9.42 3.35
C ARG A 297 -7.52 8.63 3.89
N LEU A 298 -6.69 9.28 4.71
CA LEU A 298 -5.59 8.65 5.42
C LEU A 298 -5.95 8.50 6.88
N GLU A 299 -6.01 7.28 7.37
CA GLU A 299 -6.13 6.97 8.79
C GLU A 299 -4.78 6.54 9.34
N ALA A 300 -4.43 7.01 10.54
CA ALA A 300 -3.15 6.74 11.17
C ALA A 300 -3.29 6.49 12.68
N TRP A 301 -2.49 5.55 13.17
CA TRP A 301 -2.42 5.17 14.59
C TRP A 301 -1.01 4.71 14.97
N ARG A 302 -0.74 4.62 16.27
CA ARG A 302 0.51 4.06 16.79
C ARG A 302 0.35 2.57 17.04
N GLU A 303 1.13 1.76 16.35
CA GLU A 303 1.23 0.32 16.54
C GLU A 303 2.39 0.00 17.49
N SER A 304 2.14 -0.86 18.47
CA SER A 304 3.16 -1.29 19.43
C SER A 304 3.92 -2.48 18.86
N GLY A 305 5.21 -2.31 18.56
CA GLY A 305 6.09 -3.39 18.15
C GLY A 305 6.94 -3.92 19.31
N TYR A 306 7.41 -5.17 19.19
CA TYR A 306 8.29 -5.81 20.19
C TYR A 306 9.63 -5.08 20.40
N SER A 307 10.15 -4.43 19.34
CA SER A 307 11.45 -3.73 19.36
C SER A 307 11.35 -2.22 19.13
N SER A 308 10.33 -1.75 18.42
CA SER A 308 10.08 -0.32 18.19
C SER A 308 8.62 -0.06 17.82
N ASP A 309 8.07 1.05 18.30
CA ASP A 309 6.76 1.53 17.87
C ASP A 309 6.78 1.90 16.37
N ALA A 310 5.69 1.57 15.67
CA ALA A 310 5.47 1.89 14.26
C ALA A 310 4.18 2.69 14.07
N LEU A 311 4.11 3.48 13.00
CA LEU A 311 2.95 4.26 12.59
C LEU A 311 2.18 3.35 11.67
N GLY A 312 1.10 2.75 12.17
CA GLY A 312 0.16 2.03 11.33
C GLY A 312 -0.69 3.02 10.56
N TYR A 313 -0.94 2.73 9.28
CA TYR A 313 -1.79 3.56 8.45
C TYR A 313 -2.74 2.73 7.60
N ARG A 314 -3.81 3.37 7.14
CA ARG A 314 -4.74 2.89 6.13
C ARG A 314 -5.07 4.06 5.23
N PHE A 315 -4.89 3.90 3.93
CA PHE A 315 -5.29 4.90 2.96
C PHE A 315 -6.42 4.36 2.10
N GLU A 316 -7.44 5.18 1.87
CA GLU A 316 -8.58 4.91 1.01
C GLU A 316 -8.60 5.97 -0.10
N LEU A 317 -8.50 5.54 -1.36
CA LEU A 317 -8.62 6.43 -2.51
C LEU A 317 -10.09 6.50 -2.97
N PHE A 318 -10.58 7.70 -3.28
CA PHE A 318 -11.92 7.91 -3.85
C PHE A 318 -11.85 8.07 -5.37
N GLN A 319 -12.73 7.39 -6.11
CA GLN A 319 -12.80 7.47 -7.56
C GLN A 319 -14.21 7.90 -7.99
N ASP A 320 -14.32 9.02 -8.71
CA ASP A 320 -15.57 9.56 -9.26
C ASP A 320 -16.74 9.68 -8.27
N GLY A 321 -16.46 10.06 -7.02
CA GLY A 321 -17.48 10.26 -5.98
C GLY A 321 -18.05 8.97 -5.38
N ILE A 322 -17.63 7.80 -5.86
CA ILE A 322 -17.96 6.49 -5.29
C ILE A 322 -16.70 5.94 -4.63
N ALA A 323 -16.81 5.49 -3.37
CA ALA A 323 -15.71 4.87 -2.64
C ALA A 323 -15.36 3.49 -3.24
N THR A 324 -14.70 3.47 -4.38
CA THR A 324 -14.00 2.29 -4.86
C THR A 324 -12.67 2.26 -4.12
N ALA A 325 -12.73 1.83 -2.86
CA ALA A 325 -11.63 1.94 -1.92
C ALA A 325 -10.49 0.97 -2.29
N VAL A 326 -9.44 1.53 -2.89
CA VAL A 326 -8.12 0.90 -2.84
C VAL A 326 -7.60 1.14 -1.42
N SER A 327 -7.80 0.15 -0.55
CA SER A 327 -7.34 0.20 0.85
C SER A 327 -5.96 -0.43 0.97
N THR A 328 -4.93 0.39 1.24
CA THR A 328 -3.58 -0.11 1.58
C THR A 328 -3.29 0.17 3.04
N SER A 329 -2.90 -0.88 3.79
CA SER A 329 -2.46 -0.74 5.17
C SER A 329 -1.06 -1.32 5.36
N SER A 330 -0.19 -0.59 6.02
CA SER A 330 1.17 -1.01 6.39
C SER A 330 1.63 -0.17 7.58
N SER A 331 2.92 -0.23 7.93
CA SER A 331 3.48 0.55 9.02
C SER A 331 4.86 1.13 8.71
N VAL A 332 5.15 2.31 9.28
CA VAL A 332 6.43 3.02 9.17
C VAL A 332 7.06 3.16 10.56
N GLY A 333 8.35 2.91 10.74
CA GLY A 333 8.97 2.98 12.06
C GLY A 333 8.99 4.42 12.62
N LEU A 334 8.51 4.65 13.86
CA LEU A 334 8.48 6.01 14.42
C LEU A 334 9.89 6.57 14.66
N LYS A 335 10.85 5.73 15.08
CA LYS A 335 12.20 6.22 15.44
C LYS A 335 13.09 6.44 14.22
N ASN A 336 12.98 5.56 13.23
CA ASN A 336 13.90 5.51 12.11
C ASN A 336 13.32 6.12 10.84
N GLY A 337 12.00 6.37 10.80
CA GLY A 337 11.29 6.73 9.59
C GLY A 337 11.09 5.52 8.69
N GLY A 338 10.87 5.78 7.41
CA GLY A 338 10.71 4.77 6.37
C GLY A 338 9.85 5.27 5.21
N SER A 339 9.43 4.35 4.35
CA SER A 339 8.63 4.65 3.18
C SER A 339 7.18 4.23 3.38
N PHE A 340 6.26 5.18 3.30
CA PHE A 340 4.87 4.92 2.95
C PHE A 340 4.79 4.53 1.47
N VAL A 341 4.06 3.48 1.12
CA VAL A 341 3.97 2.97 -0.27
C VAL A 341 2.54 2.56 -0.55
N ILE A 342 2.02 3.03 -1.69
CA ILE A 342 0.75 2.58 -2.27
C ILE A 342 1.07 1.90 -3.60
N ASP A 343 0.72 0.62 -3.70
CA ASP A 343 0.96 -0.21 -4.87
C ASP A 343 -0.24 -1.12 -5.11
N VAL A 344 -0.87 -1.01 -6.28
CA VAL A 344 -2.09 -1.74 -6.67
C VAL A 344 -1.77 -2.91 -7.60
N THR A 345 -0.50 -3.28 -7.73
CA THR A 345 -0.05 -4.36 -8.64
C THR A 345 -0.56 -5.74 -8.19
N GLY A 346 -0.71 -5.97 -6.88
CA GLY A 346 -1.02 -7.29 -6.31
C GLY A 346 -2.49 -7.68 -6.21
N GLY A 347 -3.45 -6.79 -6.52
CA GLY A 347 -4.88 -7.11 -6.40
C GLY A 347 -5.39 -7.39 -4.97
N ASN A 348 -4.55 -7.30 -3.93
CA ASN A 348 -4.93 -7.48 -2.52
C ASN A 348 -5.72 -6.28 -1.94
N THR A 349 -6.50 -5.59 -2.78
CA THR A 349 -7.45 -4.57 -2.35
C THR A 349 -8.65 -5.27 -1.73
N THR A 350 -8.77 -5.23 -0.40
CA THR A 350 -10.06 -5.53 0.22
C THR A 350 -11.02 -4.43 -0.19
N ALA A 351 -11.93 -4.73 -1.13
CA ALA A 351 -13.13 -3.94 -1.31
C ALA A 351 -13.95 -4.06 -0.01
N ALA A 352 -13.67 -3.19 0.96
CA ALA A 352 -14.51 -3.04 2.13
C ALA A 352 -15.75 -2.27 1.68
N SER A 353 -16.71 -2.96 1.07
CA SER A 353 -18.08 -2.50 1.03
C SER A 353 -18.59 -2.50 2.46
N THR A 354 -18.56 -1.33 3.12
CA THR A 354 -19.30 -1.13 4.36
C THR A 354 -20.78 -1.27 4.06
N PRO A 355 -21.51 -2.20 4.70
CA PRO A 355 -22.95 -2.26 4.57
C PRO A 355 -23.55 -1.05 5.29
N THR A 356 -24.03 -0.07 4.53
CA THR A 356 -24.93 0.95 5.05
C THR A 356 -26.27 0.30 5.36
N THR A 357 -26.44 -0.21 6.58
CA THR A 357 -27.76 -0.51 7.13
C THR A 357 -27.82 -0.03 8.57
N SER A 358 -28.48 1.10 8.78
CA SER A 358 -29.23 1.40 10.01
C SER A 358 -30.42 2.28 9.59
N PRO A 359 -31.66 1.84 9.81
CA PRO A 359 -32.87 2.52 9.35
C PRO A 359 -33.40 3.50 10.42
N GLN A 360 -34.39 4.28 9.98
CA GLN A 360 -35.32 5.12 10.77
C GLN A 360 -34.86 6.53 11.18
N GLY A 361 -35.55 7.48 10.56
CA GLY A 361 -35.53 8.92 10.78
C GLY A 361 -35.89 9.59 9.46
N SER A 362 -37.07 9.31 8.90
CA SER A 362 -38.18 10.28 8.91
C SER A 362 -37.66 11.68 8.61
N TRP A 363 -38.00 12.23 7.43
CA TRP A 363 -38.63 13.54 7.26
C TRP A 363 -39.29 13.57 5.88
N ASP A 364 -40.60 13.77 5.95
CA ASP A 364 -41.57 13.79 4.87
C ASP A 364 -41.79 15.25 4.50
N LEU A 365 -41.56 15.63 3.24
CA LEU A 365 -42.12 16.83 2.62
C LEU A 365 -42.38 16.52 1.16
N GLY A 366 -43.61 16.07 0.88
CA GLY A 366 -44.16 15.98 -0.45
C GLY A 366 -44.53 17.33 -1.05
N SER A 367 -44.46 17.39 -2.39
CA SER A 367 -45.31 18.14 -3.33
C SER A 367 -44.53 18.23 -4.66
N GLY A 368 -45.01 17.93 -5.85
CA GLY A 368 -46.29 17.44 -6.34
C GLY A 368 -46.21 17.35 -7.87
N SER A 369 -46.88 16.34 -8.43
CA SER A 369 -47.59 16.33 -9.72
C SER A 369 -46.88 16.66 -11.04
N SER A 370 -46.74 15.65 -11.92
CA SER A 370 -47.44 15.55 -13.23
C SER A 370 -46.88 14.33 -14.00
N ALA A 371 -47.65 13.25 -14.12
CA ALA A 371 -48.57 12.90 -15.21
C ALA A 371 -47.89 12.35 -16.48
N GLY A 372 -48.12 11.07 -16.77
CA GLY A 372 -47.79 10.42 -18.04
C GLY A 372 -47.81 8.89 -17.94
N SER A 373 -48.72 8.24 -18.66
CA SER A 373 -49.30 6.93 -18.34
C SER A 373 -48.78 5.77 -19.23
N ARG A 374 -48.63 4.58 -18.62
CA ARG A 374 -49.10 3.23 -19.07
C ARG A 374 -48.31 2.45 -20.18
N PRO A 375 -48.50 1.12 -20.34
CA PRO A 375 -47.49 0.13 -19.89
C PRO A 375 -47.14 -1.01 -20.90
N ALA A 376 -46.20 -1.88 -20.48
CA ALA A 376 -46.02 -3.30 -20.84
C ALA A 376 -45.66 -3.70 -22.30
N SER A 377 -44.52 -4.38 -22.51
CA SER A 377 -44.46 -5.86 -22.63
C SER A 377 -43.15 -6.43 -23.22
N ARG A 378 -42.70 -7.51 -22.57
CA ARG A 378 -41.90 -8.68 -23.01
C ARG A 378 -40.39 -8.59 -23.35
N PRO A 379 -39.59 -9.59 -22.88
CA PRO A 379 -38.17 -9.73 -23.18
C PRO A 379 -37.94 -10.56 -24.46
N GLY A 380 -37.17 -10.02 -25.39
CA GLY A 380 -36.70 -10.71 -26.60
C GLY A 380 -35.24 -11.09 -26.46
N SER A 381 -34.99 -12.39 -26.35
CA SER A 381 -33.69 -13.04 -26.45
C SER A 381 -33.07 -12.82 -27.84
N GLY A 382 -31.77 -12.52 -27.90
CA GLY A 382 -31.02 -12.42 -29.14
C GLY A 382 -29.51 -12.32 -28.91
N SER A 383 -28.83 -13.46 -29.02
CA SER A 383 -27.41 -13.57 -29.39
C SER A 383 -27.07 -12.54 -30.48
N GLY A 384 -25.95 -11.83 -30.49
CA GLY A 384 -24.63 -12.19 -29.99
C GLY A 384 -23.66 -12.01 -31.16
N SER A 385 -22.97 -10.85 -31.14
CA SER A 385 -21.79 -10.43 -31.92
C SER A 385 -21.88 -10.38 -33.45
N ASP A 386 -21.90 -9.15 -33.99
CA ASP A 386 -20.79 -8.63 -34.81
C ASP A 386 -20.93 -7.10 -35.06
N PHE A 387 -19.79 -6.44 -35.32
CA PHE A 387 -19.50 -4.99 -35.39
C PHE A 387 -19.29 -4.32 -34.02
N GLY A 388 -18.12 -3.83 -33.64
CA GLY A 388 -17.09 -3.17 -34.46
C GLY A 388 -17.28 -1.66 -34.34
N TYR A 389 -16.46 -1.05 -33.47
CA TYR A 389 -16.21 0.39 -33.27
C TYR A 389 -17.08 1.16 -32.26
N LEU A 390 -16.36 1.90 -31.40
CA LEU A 390 -16.77 3.07 -30.59
C LEU A 390 -17.32 2.88 -29.17
N LEU A 391 -16.54 2.25 -28.30
CA LEU A 391 -16.46 2.67 -26.89
C LEU A 391 -15.00 2.87 -26.52
N PRO A 392 -14.61 3.98 -25.85
CA PRO A 392 -13.32 4.03 -25.18
C PRO A 392 -13.33 2.87 -24.20
N GLN A 393 -12.42 1.90 -24.40
CA GLN A 393 -12.09 1.00 -23.33
C GLN A 393 -11.74 1.89 -22.14
N HIS A 394 -12.51 1.79 -21.06
CA HIS A 394 -12.09 2.29 -19.75
C HIS A 394 -10.60 1.97 -19.63
N PRO A 395 -9.72 2.97 -19.37
CA PRO A 395 -8.30 2.70 -19.27
C PRO A 395 -8.17 1.56 -18.27
N ALA A 396 -7.54 0.47 -18.71
CA ALA A 396 -7.30 -0.72 -17.92
C ALA A 396 -6.95 -0.25 -16.51
N GLN A 397 -7.83 -0.58 -15.54
CA GLN A 397 -7.73 -0.17 -14.14
C GLN A 397 -6.27 0.02 -13.77
N SER A 398 -5.86 1.24 -13.40
CA SER A 398 -4.46 1.64 -13.21
C SER A 398 -3.78 0.76 -12.17
N ARG A 399 -3.32 -0.42 -12.61
CA ARG A 399 -2.61 -1.42 -11.82
C ARG A 399 -1.14 -1.08 -11.90
N GLY A 400 -0.54 -0.82 -10.75
CA GLY A 400 0.85 -0.40 -10.73
C GLY A 400 1.24 0.29 -9.42
N PHE A 401 2.44 0.82 -9.43
CA PHE A 401 2.96 1.68 -8.37
C PHE A 401 2.24 3.03 -8.44
N VAL A 402 1.59 3.42 -7.35
CA VAL A 402 0.87 4.70 -7.27
C VAL A 402 1.80 5.75 -6.73
N MET A 403 2.29 5.54 -5.50
CA MET A 403 3.21 6.46 -4.87
C MET A 403 4.05 5.82 -3.78
N SER A 404 5.13 6.51 -3.44
CA SER A 404 5.83 6.33 -2.18
C SER A 404 6.15 7.70 -1.57
N ALA A 405 6.08 7.79 -0.25
CA ALA A 405 6.57 8.94 0.50
C ALA A 405 7.57 8.47 1.54
N SER A 406 8.83 8.88 1.42
CA SER A 406 9.85 8.62 2.44
C SER A 406 9.82 9.73 3.49
N VAL A 407 9.69 9.35 4.75
CA VAL A 407 9.63 10.26 5.91
C VAL A 407 10.71 9.91 6.91
N GLU A 408 11.20 10.93 7.60
CA GLU A 408 12.22 10.77 8.64
C GLU A 408 11.60 10.40 9.98
N GLY A 409 12.41 9.79 10.83
CA GLY A 409 11.99 9.45 12.19
C GLY A 409 11.59 10.66 13.03
N VAL A 410 10.66 10.42 13.95
CA VAL A 410 10.16 11.36 14.95
C VAL A 410 11.32 12.07 15.65
N GLY A 411 11.33 13.41 15.60
CA GLY A 411 12.33 14.26 16.27
C GLY A 411 13.50 14.67 15.39
N LYS A 412 13.61 14.15 14.17
CA LYS A 412 14.53 14.65 13.15
C LYS A 412 13.86 15.72 12.30
N ARG A 413 14.65 16.54 11.60
CA ARG A 413 14.11 17.43 10.57
C ARG A 413 13.68 16.60 9.37
N SER A 414 12.38 16.49 9.15
CA SER A 414 11.85 15.76 8.00
C SER A 414 11.97 16.61 6.72
N LYS A 415 12.36 15.94 5.63
CA LYS A 415 12.26 16.46 4.27
C LYS A 415 11.63 15.38 3.42
N PRO A 416 10.29 15.28 3.41
CA PRO A 416 9.63 14.22 2.68
C PRO A 416 10.05 14.19 1.22
N GLU A 417 10.34 12.99 0.72
CA GLU A 417 10.53 12.72 -0.72
C GLU A 417 9.35 11.90 -1.20
N VAL A 418 8.77 12.30 -2.32
CA VAL A 418 7.54 11.74 -2.88
C VAL A 418 7.83 11.23 -4.27
N GLU A 419 7.67 9.94 -4.48
CA GLU A 419 7.71 9.31 -5.78
C GLU A 419 6.27 9.01 -6.22
N VAL A 420 5.89 9.39 -7.44
CA VAL A 420 4.53 9.15 -7.97
C VAL A 420 4.64 8.52 -9.36
N GLY A 421 3.94 7.41 -9.59
CA GLY A 421 3.90 6.76 -10.90
C GLY A 421 3.26 7.67 -11.95
N VAL A 422 3.88 7.78 -13.13
CA VAL A 422 3.40 8.67 -14.20
C VAL A 422 1.97 8.34 -14.63
N THR A 423 1.57 7.06 -14.57
CA THR A 423 0.21 6.61 -14.89
C THR A 423 -0.87 7.16 -13.96
N HIS A 424 -0.48 7.72 -12.82
CA HIS A 424 -1.39 8.27 -11.81
C HIS A 424 -1.38 9.81 -11.74
N VAL A 425 -0.69 10.47 -12.68
CA VAL A 425 -0.60 11.93 -12.75
C VAL A 425 -0.94 12.38 -14.17
N THR A 426 -2.13 12.96 -14.36
CA THR A 426 -2.53 13.53 -15.65
C THR A 426 -2.28 15.03 -15.73
N CYS A 427 -2.28 15.72 -14.59
CA CYS A 427 -2.05 17.14 -14.46
C CYS A 427 -1.23 17.49 -13.20
N THR A 428 -0.87 18.77 -13.05
CA THR A 428 -0.16 19.30 -11.88
C THR A 428 -0.93 19.12 -10.58
N GLU A 429 -2.25 19.22 -10.62
CA GLU A 429 -3.13 19.13 -9.46
C GLU A 429 -3.18 17.69 -8.92
N ASP A 430 -3.10 16.68 -9.81
CA ASP A 430 -2.98 15.27 -9.40
C ASP A 430 -1.69 15.03 -8.62
N ALA A 431 -0.57 15.58 -9.08
CA ALA A 431 0.70 15.49 -8.35
C ALA A 431 0.60 16.21 -6.99
N ALA A 432 -0.05 17.38 -6.94
CA ALA A 432 -0.24 18.12 -5.70
C ALA A 432 -1.04 17.33 -4.64
N ALA A 433 -2.00 16.50 -5.04
CA ALA A 433 -2.73 15.63 -4.12
C ALA A 433 -1.83 14.59 -3.43
N HIS A 434 -0.89 14.00 -4.17
CA HIS A 434 0.11 13.08 -3.62
C HIS A 434 1.10 13.80 -2.69
N VAL A 435 1.50 15.03 -3.04
CA VAL A 435 2.32 15.90 -2.17
C VAL A 435 1.59 16.23 -0.86
N ALA A 436 0.31 16.58 -0.93
CA ALA A 436 -0.52 16.84 0.25
C ALA A 436 -0.64 15.59 1.14
N LEU A 437 -0.81 14.41 0.54
CA LEU A 437 -0.83 13.14 1.25
C LEU A 437 0.51 12.84 1.94
N ALA A 438 1.65 13.09 1.29
CA ALA A 438 2.96 12.91 1.89
C ALA A 438 3.16 13.83 3.12
N ALA A 439 2.71 15.09 3.03
CA ALA A 439 2.71 16.00 4.18
C ALA A 439 1.84 15.49 5.33
N ALA A 440 0.67 14.91 5.03
CA ALA A 440 -0.21 14.32 6.05
C ALA A 440 0.42 13.08 6.72
N VAL A 441 1.13 12.24 5.96
CA VAL A 441 1.87 11.09 6.50
C VAL A 441 2.96 11.55 7.46
N ASP A 442 3.76 12.55 7.07
CA ASP A 442 4.83 13.09 7.90
C ASP A 442 4.27 13.69 9.20
N LEU A 443 3.25 14.54 9.11
CA LEU A 443 2.57 15.13 10.28
C LEU A 443 1.90 14.08 11.17
N SER A 444 1.52 12.92 10.62
CA SER A 444 0.95 11.82 11.39
C SER A 444 1.97 11.16 12.32
N LEU A 445 3.27 11.21 12.01
CA LEU A 445 4.32 10.76 12.93
C LEU A 445 4.33 11.60 14.21
N ASP A 446 4.12 12.90 14.07
CA ASP A 446 3.98 13.82 15.20
C ASP A 446 2.62 13.68 15.89
N ALA A 447 1.53 13.54 15.12
CA ALA A 447 0.18 13.36 15.66
C ALA A 447 0.03 12.05 16.47
N CYS A 448 0.80 11.00 16.15
CA CYS A 448 0.84 9.73 16.89
C CYS A 448 1.95 9.63 17.96
N ARG A 449 2.66 10.72 18.28
CA ARG A 449 3.54 10.74 19.47
C ARG A 449 2.74 10.48 20.75
N LEU A 450 3.42 10.04 21.80
CA LEU A 450 2.78 9.93 23.10
C LEU A 450 2.21 11.28 23.55
N PHE A 451 1.01 11.31 24.11
CA PHE A 451 0.39 12.54 24.63
C PHE A 451 1.12 13.11 25.85
N SER A 452 1.95 12.30 26.52
CA SER A 452 2.89 12.76 27.54
C SER A 452 4.09 13.52 26.97
N GLN A 453 4.35 13.44 25.67
CA GLN A 453 5.46 14.13 25.00
C GLN A 453 4.98 15.44 24.38
N LYS A 454 5.81 16.48 24.52
CA LYS A 454 5.57 17.77 23.88
C LYS A 454 5.82 17.67 22.37
N LEU A 455 4.93 18.27 21.57
CA LEU A 455 5.12 18.48 20.14
C LEU A 455 6.17 19.56 19.86
N ARG A 456 6.65 19.64 18.61
CA ARG A 456 7.45 20.76 18.10
C ARG A 456 6.69 22.08 18.23
N LYS A 457 7.38 23.22 18.23
CA LYS A 457 6.75 24.52 18.57
C LYS A 457 5.73 24.94 17.51
N GLU A 458 6.04 24.62 16.27
CA GLU A 458 5.31 24.92 15.04
C GLU A 458 3.95 24.20 14.98
N LEU A 459 3.85 23.03 15.64
CA LEU A 459 2.66 22.20 15.73
C LEU A 459 1.79 22.49 16.96
N ARG A 460 2.30 23.29 17.91
CA ARG A 460 1.52 23.69 19.07
C ARG A 460 0.51 24.73 18.62
N GLN A 461 -0.73 24.59 19.09
CA GLN A 461 -1.70 25.67 18.96
C GLN A 461 -1.10 26.90 19.63
N GLN A 462 -0.93 27.99 18.87
CA GLN A 462 -0.63 29.29 19.45
C GLN A 462 -1.84 29.68 20.28
N SER A 463 -1.82 29.37 21.58
CA SER A 463 -2.59 30.15 22.53
C SER A 463 -2.09 31.58 22.36
N GLN A 464 -2.90 32.46 21.79
CA GLN A 464 -2.61 33.88 21.81
C GLN A 464 -2.41 34.26 23.27
N LEU A 465 -1.14 34.44 23.66
CA LEU A 465 -0.80 35.16 24.88
C LEU A 465 -1.27 36.58 24.60
N GLY A 466 -2.41 36.94 25.20
CA GLY A 466 -2.90 38.30 25.22
C GLY A 466 -1.76 39.20 25.70
N VAL A 467 -1.36 40.11 24.82
CA VAL A 467 -0.65 41.31 25.23
C VAL A 467 -1.68 42.10 26.02
N VAL A 468 -1.50 42.15 27.34
CA VAL A 468 -2.14 43.16 28.21
C VAL A 468 -1.14 44.29 28.39
#